data_AF-A0AB36XUG0-F1
#
_entry.id   AF-A0AB36XUG0-F1
#
_cell.length_a   1.000
_cell.length_b   1.000
_cell.length_c   1.000
_cell.angle_alpha   90.00
_cell.angle_beta   90.00
_cell.angle_gamma   90.00
#
_symmetry.space_group_name_H-M   'P 1'
#
loop_
_entity.id
_entity.type
_entity.pdbx_description
1 polymer ?
#
loop_
_entity_poly.entity_id
_entity_poly.type
_entity_poly.pdbx_seq_one_letter_code
_entity_poly.pdbx_strand_id
1 'polypeptide(L)'
;MDVVQLRARVGMVFQKPNPFPKSIFENVAYGPRIHGLAANKPQLAEIVEKSLRRAGLWDEVKDRLTESGTALSGGQQQRLCIARAIAVDPE
;
A
#
# COMPACT_ATOMS: atom_id res chain seq x y z
N MET A 1 -13.87 -9.67 -21.32
CA MET A 1 -12.72 -9.39 -20.43
C MET A 1 -12.88 -10.27 -19.21
N ASP A 2 -11.88 -11.09 -18.89
CA ASP A 2 -11.90 -11.89 -17.65
C ASP A 2 -11.84 -10.93 -16.44
N VAL A 3 -12.75 -11.11 -15.49
CA VAL A 3 -12.82 -10.30 -14.26
C VAL A 3 -11.53 -10.39 -13.44
N VAL A 4 -10.79 -11.49 -13.54
CA VAL A 4 -9.48 -11.66 -12.89
C VAL A 4 -8.45 -10.73 -13.51
N GLN A 5 -8.42 -10.64 -14.84
CA GLN A 5 -7.50 -9.75 -15.57
C GLN A 5 -7.81 -8.27 -15.30
N LEU A 6 -9.10 -7.90 -15.16
CA LEU A 6 -9.49 -6.53 -14.82
C LEU A 6 -8.99 -6.11 -13.41
N ARG A 7 -9.07 -7.01 -12.43
CA ARG A 7 -8.61 -6.75 -11.05
C ARG A 7 -7.09 -6.63 -10.93
N ALA A 8 -6.34 -7.20 -11.86
CA ALA A 8 -4.89 -7.02 -11.91
C ALA A 8 -4.48 -5.63 -12.40
N ARG A 9 -5.34 -4.97 -13.19
CA ARG A 9 -5.06 -3.66 -13.79
C ARG A 9 -5.64 -2.49 -13.00
N VAL A 10 -6.67 -2.71 -12.19
CA VAL A 10 -7.37 -1.62 -11.47
C VAL A 10 -7.13 -1.71 -9.95
N GLY A 11 -6.60 -0.64 -9.38
CA GLY A 11 -6.62 -0.42 -7.92
C GLY A 11 -7.96 0.13 -7.45
N MET A 12 -8.65 -0.57 -6.55
CA MET A 12 -9.95 -0.13 -5.99
C MET A 12 -9.78 0.39 -4.56
N VAL A 13 -10.36 1.57 -4.28
CA VAL A 13 -10.41 2.17 -2.94
C VAL A 13 -11.87 2.43 -2.55
N PHE A 14 -12.26 2.05 -1.34
CA PHE A 14 -13.61 2.27 -0.80
C PHE A 14 -13.70 3.61 -0.05
N GLN A 15 -14.88 4.24 -0.02
CA GLN A 15 -15.12 5.45 0.77
C GLN A 15 -14.80 5.23 2.26
N LYS A 16 -15.18 4.07 2.82
CA LYS A 16 -14.73 3.65 4.14
C LYS A 16 -13.39 2.90 3.98
N PRO A 17 -12.28 3.40 4.53
CA PRO A 17 -11.00 2.73 4.38
C PRO A 17 -11.01 1.35 5.04
N ASN A 18 -10.30 0.40 4.42
CA ASN A 18 -10.16 -0.98 4.91
C ASN A 18 -8.67 -1.39 4.86
N PRO A 19 -7.82 -0.83 5.75
CA PRO A 19 -6.45 -1.29 5.89
C PRO A 19 -6.45 -2.74 6.37
N PHE A 20 -5.47 -3.53 5.93
CA PHE A 20 -5.28 -4.86 6.49
C PHE A 20 -4.88 -4.76 7.96
N PRO A 21 -5.25 -5.74 8.83
CA PRO A 21 -4.79 -5.85 10.21
C PRO A 21 -3.32 -6.30 10.23
N LYS A 22 -2.46 -5.46 9.66
CA LYS A 22 -1.03 -5.63 9.44
C LYS A 22 -0.34 -4.29 9.69
N SER A 23 0.99 -4.29 9.71
CA SER A 23 1.73 -3.04 9.85
C SER A 23 1.52 -2.09 8.65
N ILE A 24 1.91 -0.83 8.81
CA ILE A 24 1.90 0.17 7.73
C ILE A 24 2.75 -0.32 6.54
N PHE A 25 3.95 -0.82 6.83
CA PHE A 25 4.83 -1.41 5.81
C PHE A 25 4.16 -2.56 5.09
N GLU A 26 3.61 -3.53 5.84
CA GLU A 26 3.03 -4.74 5.28
C GLU A 26 1.75 -4.47 4.50
N ASN A 27 1.01 -3.41 4.83
CA ASN A 27 -0.13 -2.97 4.03
C ASN A 27 0.28 -2.60 2.60
N VAL A 28 1.39 -1.89 2.44
CA VAL A 28 1.88 -1.43 1.13
C VAL A 28 2.70 -2.50 0.42
N ALA A 29 3.54 -3.22 1.16
CA ALA A 29 4.44 -4.25 0.63
C ALA A 29 3.71 -5.51 0.12
N TYR A 30 2.46 -5.74 0.56
CA TYR A 30 1.71 -6.95 0.23
C TYR A 30 1.58 -7.17 -1.28
N GLY A 31 1.11 -6.15 -2.02
CA GLY A 31 0.96 -6.20 -3.48
C GLY A 31 2.28 -6.49 -4.21
N PRO A 32 3.32 -5.64 -4.04
CA PRO A 32 4.63 -5.87 -4.65
C PRO A 32 5.21 -7.26 -4.37
N ARG A 33 5.01 -7.79 -3.16
CA ARG A 33 5.52 -9.12 -2.79
C ARG A 33 4.80 -10.25 -3.54
N ILE A 34 3.48 -10.23 -3.62
CA ILE A 34 2.72 -11.29 -4.32
C ILE A 34 2.86 -11.20 -5.85
N HIS A 35 3.13 -10.02 -6.38
CA HIS A 35 3.34 -9.77 -7.81
C HIS A 35 4.82 -9.88 -8.24
N GLY A 36 5.75 -10.16 -7.32
CA GLY A 36 7.17 -10.32 -7.64
C GLY A 36 7.85 -9.02 -8.12
N LEU A 37 7.35 -7.85 -7.71
CA LEU A 37 7.84 -6.54 -8.17
C LEU A 37 9.15 -6.08 -7.50
N ALA A 38 9.65 -6.82 -6.51
CA ALA A 38 10.91 -6.54 -5.84
C ALA A 38 11.75 -7.82 -5.73
N ALA A 39 13.03 -7.74 -6.12
CA ALA A 39 13.95 -8.87 -6.05
C ALA A 39 14.52 -9.10 -4.64
N ASN A 40 14.48 -8.07 -3.79
CA ASN A 40 15.04 -8.13 -2.44
C ASN A 40 14.36 -7.13 -1.47
N LYS A 41 14.69 -7.25 -0.19
CA LYS A 41 14.12 -6.43 0.88
C LYS A 41 14.39 -4.91 0.71
N PRO A 42 15.61 -4.46 0.31
CA PRO A 42 15.85 -3.05 0.02
C PRO A 42 14.95 -2.47 -1.08
N GLN A 43 14.81 -3.17 -2.21
CA GLN A 43 13.92 -2.73 -3.29
C GLN A 43 12.46 -2.67 -2.84
N LEU A 44 12.02 -3.66 -2.05
CA LEU A 44 10.66 -3.64 -1.49
C LEU A 44 10.44 -2.41 -0.59
N ALA A 45 11.44 -2.04 0.22
CA ALA A 45 11.36 -0.86 1.07
C ALA A 45 11.28 0.44 0.25
N GLU A 46 12.02 0.53 -0.85
CA GLU A 46 11.96 1.67 -1.78
C GLU A 46 10.56 1.83 -2.40
N ILE A 47 9.96 0.72 -2.85
CA ILE A 47 8.57 0.72 -3.38
C ILE A 47 7.59 1.21 -2.32
N VAL A 48 7.72 0.73 -1.08
CA VAL A 48 6.87 1.13 0.03
C VAL A 48 7.01 2.64 0.31
N GLU A 49 8.23 3.13 0.43
CA GLU A 49 8.49 4.56 0.65
C GLU A 49 7.92 5.41 -0.48
N LYS A 50 8.21 5.08 -1.74
CA LYS A 50 7.71 5.81 -2.92
C LYS A 50 6.18 5.85 -2.94
N SER A 51 5.53 4.74 -2.61
CA SER A 51 4.06 4.65 -2.58
C SER A 51 3.46 5.47 -1.44
N LEU A 52 4.06 5.44 -0.24
CA LEU A 52 3.65 6.27 0.88
C LEU A 52 3.85 7.77 0.61
N ARG A 53 4.92 8.15 -0.09
CA ARG A 53 5.17 9.53 -0.53
C ARG A 53 4.13 9.99 -1.55
N ARG A 54 3.84 9.17 -2.58
CA ARG A 54 2.80 9.46 -3.58
C ARG A 54 1.40 9.61 -2.97
N ALA A 55 1.10 8.85 -1.92
CA ALA A 55 -0.14 8.99 -1.16
C ALA A 55 -0.11 10.11 -0.12
N GLY A 56 1.01 10.86 -0.01
CA GLY A 56 1.18 11.94 0.95
C GLY A 56 1.19 11.50 2.41
N LEU A 57 1.51 10.25 2.73
CA LEU A 57 1.46 9.70 4.10
C LEU A 57 2.85 9.57 4.75
N TRP A 58 3.93 9.57 3.95
CA TRP A 58 5.29 9.23 4.40
C TRP A 58 5.75 9.96 5.66
N ASP A 59 5.67 11.29 5.67
CA ASP A 59 6.22 12.10 6.77
C ASP A 59 5.52 11.86 8.12
N GLU A 60 4.30 11.31 8.10
CA GLU A 60 3.52 10.99 9.30
C GLU A 60 3.76 9.58 9.83
N VAL A 61 4.42 8.70 9.06
CA VAL A 61 4.50 7.26 9.38
C VAL A 61 5.90 6.65 9.26
N LYS A 62 6.88 7.36 8.68
CA LYS A 62 8.23 6.85 8.41
C LYS A 62 8.93 6.23 9.63
N ASP A 63 8.70 6.78 10.82
CA ASP A 63 9.33 6.32 12.07
C ASP A 63 8.54 5.20 12.78
N ARG A 64 7.40 4.78 12.21
CA ARG A 64 6.46 3.81 12.81
C ARG A 64 5.91 2.81 11.81
N LEU A 65 6.69 2.48 10.78
CA LEU A 65 6.29 1.56 9.70
C LEU A 65 5.90 0.16 10.19
N THR A 66 6.37 -0.25 11.37
CA THR A 66 6.06 -1.53 12.01
C THR A 66 4.76 -1.52 12.81
N GLU A 67 4.18 -0.35 13.10
CA GLU A 67 2.90 -0.23 13.82
C GLU A 67 1.71 -0.63 12.94
N SER A 68 0.59 -0.98 13.59
CA SER A 68 -0.62 -1.42 12.91
C SER A 68 -1.25 -0.31 12.05
N GLY A 69 -1.57 -0.62 10.79
CA GLY A 69 -2.29 0.28 9.90
C GLY A 69 -3.72 0.61 10.36
N THR A 70 -4.32 -0.22 11.22
CA THR A 70 -5.65 0.03 11.78
C THR A 70 -5.66 1.06 12.93
N ALA A 71 -4.48 1.38 13.49
CA ALA A 71 -4.34 2.39 14.54
C ALA A 71 -4.25 3.83 14.00
N LEU A 72 -4.12 3.99 12.68
CA LEU A 72 -4.07 5.28 12.01
C LEU A 72 -5.43 6.01 12.08
N SER A 73 -5.41 7.34 11.95
CA SER A 73 -6.64 8.13 11.80
C SER A 73 -7.38 7.77 10.50
N GLY A 74 -8.68 8.05 10.40
CA GLY A 74 -9.46 7.71 9.20
C GLY A 74 -8.86 8.24 7.89
N GLY A 75 -8.39 9.49 7.87
CA GLY A 75 -7.71 10.07 6.71
C GLY A 75 -6.34 9.44 6.41
N GLN A 76 -5.60 9.04 7.44
CA GLN A 76 -4.35 8.28 7.26
C GLN A 76 -4.61 6.87 6.74
N GLN A 77 -5.68 6.20 7.20
CA GLN A 77 -6.08 4.88 6.70
C GLN A 77 -6.49 4.94 5.22
N GLN A 78 -7.18 6.01 4.80
CA GLN A 78 -7.52 6.22 3.40
C GLN A 78 -6.25 6.38 2.54
N ARG A 79 -5.32 7.22 2.97
CA ARG A 79 -4.02 7.37 2.28
C ARG A 79 -3.20 6.07 2.29
N LEU A 80 -3.25 5.27 3.35
CA LEU A 80 -2.62 3.95 3.40
C LEU A 80 -3.23 2.99 2.36
N CYS A 81 -4.56 2.99 2.22
CA CYS A 81 -5.24 2.19 1.19
C CYS A 81 -4.87 2.64 -0.23
N ILE A 82 -4.72 3.95 -0.46
CA ILE A 82 -4.25 4.52 -1.73
C ILE A 82 -2.80 4.07 -2.00
N ALA A 83 -1.90 4.22 -1.01
CA ALA A 83 -0.51 3.77 -1.12
C ALA A 83 -0.42 2.29 -1.49
N ARG A 84 -1.23 1.44 -0.85
CA ARG A 84 -1.31 0.00 -1.18
C ARG A 84 -1.78 -0.25 -2.62
N ALA A 85 -2.77 0.51 -3.10
CA ALA A 85 -3.31 0.34 -4.45
C ALA A 85 -2.31 0.74 -5.54
N ILE A 86 -1.54 1.82 -5.33
CA ILE A 86 -0.56 2.30 -6.32
C ILE A 86 0.79 1.58 -6.24
N ALA A 87 1.06 0.82 -5.18
CA ALA A 87 2.33 0.11 -5.01
C ALA A 87 2.56 -0.97 -6.07
N VAL A 88 1.50 -1.46 -6.71
CA VAL A 88 1.57 -2.41 -7.83
C VAL A 88 1.63 -1.74 -9.21
N ASP A 89 1.70 -0.40 -9.25
CA ASP A 89 1.68 0.44 -10.46
C ASP A 89 0.63 0.00 -11.50
N PRO A 90 -0.66 0.03 -11.13
CA PRO A 90 -1.74 -0.39 -12.03
C PRO A 90 -1.80 0.50 -13.29
N GLU A 91 -2.00 -0.12 -14.46
CA GLU A 91 -2.26 0.57 -15.75
C GLU A 91 -3.63 1.25 -15.80
#